data_AF-A0A831XK02-F1
#
_entry.id   AF-A0A831XK02-F1
#
_cell.length_a   1.000
_cell.length_b   1.000
_cell.length_c   1.000
_cell.angle_alpha   90.00
_cell.angle_beta   90.00
_cell.angle_gamma   90.00
#
_symmetry.space_group_name_H-M   'P 1'
#
loop_
_entity.id
_entity.type
_entity.pdbx_description
1 polymer ?
#
loop_
_entity_poly.entity_id
_entity_poly.type
_entity_poly.pdbx_seq_one_letter_code
_entity_poly.pdbx_strand_id
1 'polypeptide(L)'
;MAVTKKGEFLAEAPRNPLGDALVRDGVLTEEQLRRAQRVQQYLEQPRQLGQVLIELGYATKKQIAEVVSKHGAGMRFGEILLEQGLISEEQLERALQLQEEQGLKVGEALVELGAINERSLLQNLARQAGVPYIEPVFAMIDPEVLQDVSPGYLERYGFIPFSSNEEGYVTVVVNDLEATESLAAIGELYNEAYNLSLGPEDVIRQAISDFAHYREVHGRERDAKAEVGGDSAAQLIDHLLVAAVDDRASDIHFEPMSDLIRVRFRIDGMLVYKTDLPKDLLPRVTSRLKVLAECNITEHQRHQGGRILYTIKGREYDMRLSVYVTVHGECLVLRLLSKHTGLLSLEELGMSGPMLERYRTQVLDLPSGVVLITGPTGSGKTTTLYSSLNHCNSVDTKIITAEDPVEYMIDGLIQCSIYDKIGRTYEATLREIVRQDPDIIVLGEIRDRASAQAAIQAALTGHKVYSTFHTEDTIGGLLRLIDMDIETFLISSTVISVVAQRLLRRVCQHCAEPYYPNPIEVEQLGLDFNEVREHELKKGRGCSHCNYTGYYGRVGVYELLVVNDAVKSVILEKRPSHQIRKTCMESTGLISTSEDGVAKAIRGVTTFDEILRHVPRTPGIRPVRQILAMTQ
;
A
#
# COMPACT_ATOMS: atom_id res chain seq x y z
N MET A 1 -35.88 -1.86 53.24
CA MET A 1 -35.72 -3.14 53.96
C MET A 1 -35.51 -4.25 52.93
N ALA A 2 -34.27 -4.74 52.83
CA ALA A 2 -33.92 -6.13 52.51
C ALA A 2 -32.39 -6.19 52.49
N VAL A 3 -31.84 -6.70 53.60
CA VAL A 3 -30.42 -6.99 53.79
C VAL A 3 -30.18 -8.40 53.26
N THR A 4 -29.21 -8.58 52.37
CA THR A 4 -28.59 -9.90 52.12
C THR A 4 -27.09 -9.82 52.37
N LYS A 5 -26.63 -10.81 53.15
CA LYS A 5 -25.31 -10.97 53.75
C LYS A 5 -24.22 -11.25 52.71
N LYS A 6 -23.21 -10.38 52.66
CA LYS A 6 -21.79 -10.66 52.93
C LYS A 6 -21.01 -9.42 52.53
N GLY A 7 -20.23 -8.89 53.46
CA GLY A 7 -19.34 -7.77 53.20
C GLY A 7 -18.21 -8.21 52.27
N GLU A 8 -18.23 -7.66 51.07
CA GLU A 8 -17.04 -7.37 50.29
C GLU A 8 -17.20 -5.93 49.85
N PHE A 9 -16.31 -5.05 50.32
CA PHE A 9 -16.12 -3.77 49.67
C PHE A 9 -15.63 -4.11 48.25
N LEU A 10 -16.51 -4.03 47.26
CA LEU A 10 -16.08 -3.94 45.87
C LEU A 10 -15.32 -2.62 45.77
N ALA A 11 -14.00 -2.69 45.86
CA ALA A 11 -13.17 -1.62 45.31
C ALA A 11 -13.61 -1.45 43.85
N GLU A 12 -14.07 -0.25 43.49
CA GLU A 12 -14.36 0.09 42.11
C GLU A 12 -13.14 -0.29 41.26
N ALA A 13 -13.34 -1.15 40.26
CA ALA A 13 -12.28 -1.55 39.36
C ALA A 13 -11.69 -0.28 38.69
N PRO A 14 -10.36 -0.21 38.49
CA PRO A 14 -9.75 0.92 37.82
C PRO A 14 -10.42 1.10 36.44
N ARG A 15 -10.91 2.30 36.16
CA ARG A 15 -11.55 2.63 34.87
C ARG A 15 -10.57 2.29 33.75
N ASN A 16 -10.95 1.39 32.84
CA ASN A 16 -10.17 1.04 31.67
C ASN A 16 -10.81 1.71 30.46
N PRO A 17 -10.28 2.86 29.98
CA PRO A 17 -10.93 3.67 28.96
C PRO A 17 -11.11 2.91 27.64
N LEU A 18 -10.20 1.98 27.32
CA LEU A 18 -10.29 1.12 26.14
C LEU A 18 -11.42 0.11 26.27
N GLY A 19 -11.53 -0.56 27.41
CA GLY A 19 -12.62 -1.50 27.69
C GLY A 19 -13.99 -0.84 27.58
N ASP A 20 -14.14 0.33 28.20
CA ASP A 20 -15.39 1.08 28.19
C ASP A 20 -15.74 1.59 26.78
N ALA A 21 -14.75 2.05 26.00
CA ALA A 21 -14.94 2.46 24.62
C ALA A 21 -15.35 1.29 23.71
N LEU A 22 -14.74 0.12 23.89
CA LEU A 22 -15.06 -1.09 23.12
C LEU A 22 -16.48 -1.62 23.42
N VAL A 23 -16.94 -1.49 24.67
CA VAL A 23 -18.34 -1.81 25.03
C VAL A 23 -19.30 -0.78 24.44
N ARG A 24 -18.97 0.51 24.50
CA ARG A 24 -19.79 1.60 23.96
C ARG A 24 -20.02 1.47 22.45
N ASP A 25 -18.99 1.07 21.70
CA ASP A 25 -19.08 0.86 20.24
C ASP A 25 -19.62 -0.53 19.86
N GLY A 26 -20.03 -1.35 20.83
CA GLY A 26 -20.63 -2.67 20.59
C GLY A 26 -19.65 -3.73 20.11
N VAL A 27 -18.34 -3.49 20.21
CA VAL A 27 -17.29 -4.47 19.89
C VAL A 27 -17.22 -5.54 20.98
N LEU A 28 -17.50 -5.18 22.23
CA LEU A 28 -17.54 -6.09 23.38
C LEU A 28 -18.86 -6.01 24.15
N THR A 29 -19.23 -7.10 24.79
CA THR A 29 -20.21 -7.07 25.89
C THR A 29 -19.51 -6.78 27.23
N GLU A 30 -20.25 -6.23 28.21
CA GLU A 30 -19.70 -6.05 29.56
C GLU A 30 -19.21 -7.36 30.21
N GLU A 31 -19.79 -8.49 29.82
CA GLU A 31 -19.40 -9.81 30.31
C GLU A 31 -18.05 -10.25 29.71
N GLN A 32 -17.84 -10.01 28.41
CA GLN A 32 -16.58 -10.26 27.73
C GLN A 32 -15.46 -9.38 28.29
N LEU A 33 -15.73 -8.10 28.54
CA LEU A 33 -14.78 -7.18 29.16
C LEU A 33 -14.36 -7.65 30.56
N ARG A 34 -15.34 -7.99 31.42
CA ARG A 34 -15.06 -8.50 32.78
C ARG A 34 -14.32 -9.83 32.77
N ARG A 35 -14.50 -10.66 31.74
CA ARG A 35 -13.76 -11.91 31.58
C ARG A 35 -12.32 -11.65 31.14
N ALA A 36 -12.11 -10.77 30.16
CA ALA A 36 -10.78 -10.38 29.71
C ALA A 36 -9.95 -9.72 30.82
N GLN A 37 -10.55 -8.83 31.61
CA GLN A 37 -9.90 -8.21 32.77
C GLN A 37 -9.52 -9.23 33.85
N ARG A 38 -10.36 -10.26 34.08
CA ARG A 38 -9.99 -11.36 34.99
C ARG A 38 -8.81 -12.15 34.45
N VAL A 39 -8.83 -12.52 33.17
CA VAL A 39 -7.70 -13.23 32.54
C VAL A 39 -6.43 -12.40 32.68
N GLN A 40 -6.49 -11.10 32.43
CA GLN A 40 -5.38 -10.16 32.57
C GLN A 40 -4.75 -10.17 33.97
N GLN A 41 -5.55 -10.32 35.03
CA GLN A 41 -5.08 -10.36 36.42
C GLN A 41 -4.38 -11.67 36.82
N TYR A 42 -4.59 -12.76 36.07
CA TYR A 42 -4.03 -14.08 36.37
C TYR A 42 -2.84 -14.47 35.47
N LEU A 43 -2.39 -13.57 34.58
CA LEU A 43 -1.23 -13.82 33.73
C LEU A 43 0.07 -13.60 34.52
N GLU A 44 1.01 -14.55 34.39
CA GLU A 44 2.34 -14.46 35.00
C GLU A 44 3.17 -13.28 34.47
N GLN A 45 2.87 -12.83 33.24
CA GLN A 45 3.38 -11.61 32.65
C GLN A 45 2.21 -10.62 32.48
N PRO A 46 2.33 -9.37 32.94
CA PRO A 46 1.31 -8.36 32.70
C PRO A 46 1.14 -8.19 31.19
N ARG A 47 -0.09 -8.37 30.69
CA ARG A 47 -0.44 -8.14 29.29
C ARG A 47 -1.51 -7.06 29.20
N GLN A 48 -1.55 -6.34 28.09
CA GLN A 48 -2.57 -5.31 27.85
C GLN A 48 -3.94 -5.92 27.55
N LEU A 49 -4.99 -5.15 27.86
CA LEU A 49 -6.36 -5.59 27.65
C LEU A 49 -6.63 -5.85 26.16
N GLY A 50 -6.14 -5.00 25.25
CA GLY A 50 -6.30 -5.20 23.80
C GLY A 50 -5.74 -6.53 23.31
N GLN A 51 -4.54 -6.92 23.77
CA GLN A 51 -3.91 -8.18 23.42
C GLN A 51 -4.65 -9.39 23.99
N VAL A 52 -5.09 -9.31 25.25
CA VAL A 52 -5.92 -10.34 25.89
C VAL A 52 -7.26 -10.50 25.14
N LEU A 53 -7.86 -9.41 24.67
CA LEU A 53 -9.10 -9.43 23.89
C LEU A 53 -8.91 -10.08 22.51
N ILE A 54 -7.76 -9.87 21.86
CA ILE A 54 -7.42 -10.52 20.59
C ILE A 54 -7.22 -12.02 20.78
N GLU A 55 -6.47 -12.42 21.80
CA GLU A 55 -6.18 -13.82 22.11
C GLU A 55 -7.45 -14.60 22.51
N LEU A 56 -8.37 -13.95 23.23
CA LEU A 56 -9.68 -14.52 23.57
C LEU A 56 -10.66 -14.51 22.38
N GLY A 57 -10.30 -13.91 21.25
CA GLY A 57 -11.13 -13.80 20.05
C GLY A 57 -12.32 -12.85 20.21
N TYR A 58 -12.26 -11.93 21.19
CA TYR A 58 -13.34 -10.98 21.48
C TYR A 58 -13.24 -9.71 20.65
N ALA A 59 -12.05 -9.34 20.19
CA ALA A 59 -11.85 -8.21 19.28
C ALA A 59 -10.69 -8.49 18.33
N THR A 60 -10.71 -7.91 17.13
CA THR A 60 -9.58 -7.93 16.21
C THR A 60 -8.69 -6.70 16.40
N LYS A 61 -7.41 -6.79 16.00
CA LYS A 61 -6.48 -5.65 16.01
C LYS A 61 -7.03 -4.44 15.25
N LYS A 62 -7.80 -4.68 14.17
CA LYS A 62 -8.46 -3.64 13.39
C LYS A 62 -9.59 -2.95 14.17
N GLN A 63 -10.45 -3.72 14.84
CA GLN A 63 -11.55 -3.17 15.66
C GLN A 63 -11.02 -2.37 16.85
N ILE A 64 -9.95 -2.83 17.49
CA ILE A 64 -9.29 -2.08 18.57
C ILE A 64 -8.73 -0.76 18.04
N ALA A 65 -8.02 -0.78 16.91
CA ALA A 65 -7.49 0.43 16.29
C ALA A 65 -8.59 1.43 15.85
N GLU A 66 -9.73 0.94 15.35
CA GLU A 66 -10.89 1.77 14.99
C GLU A 66 -11.52 2.45 16.21
N VAL A 67 -11.71 1.71 17.32
CA VAL A 67 -12.27 2.26 18.56
C VAL A 67 -11.31 3.24 19.24
N VAL A 68 -10.02 2.93 19.26
CA VAL A 68 -8.97 3.86 19.74
C VAL A 68 -8.95 5.12 18.87
N SER A 69 -9.12 5.00 17.56
CA SER A 69 -9.20 6.16 16.66
C SER A 69 -10.44 7.03 16.89
N LYS A 70 -11.53 6.48 17.44
CA LYS A 70 -12.80 7.19 17.63
C LYS A 70 -12.99 7.76 19.04
N HIS A 71 -12.41 7.12 20.06
CA HIS A 71 -12.56 7.48 21.48
C HIS A 71 -11.24 7.80 22.19
N GLY A 72 -10.13 7.90 21.45
CA GLY A 72 -8.77 8.10 21.99
C GLY A 72 -8.56 9.39 22.80
N ALA A 73 -9.46 10.38 22.69
CA ALA A 73 -9.39 11.64 23.44
C ALA A 73 -9.34 11.45 24.97
N GLY A 74 -9.86 10.34 25.51
CA GLY A 74 -9.82 10.01 26.95
C GLY A 74 -8.70 9.06 27.39
N MET A 75 -7.84 8.60 26.47
CA MET A 75 -6.77 7.63 26.73
C MET A 75 -5.42 8.33 26.92
N ARG A 76 -4.47 7.71 27.65
CA ARG A 76 -3.11 8.24 27.77
C ARG A 76 -2.37 8.06 26.45
N PHE A 77 -1.63 9.07 26.01
CA PHE A 77 -0.95 9.07 24.71
C PHE A 77 -0.02 7.86 24.50
N GLY A 78 0.77 7.48 25.51
CA GLY A 78 1.64 6.29 25.44
C GLY A 78 0.87 4.98 25.23
N GLU A 79 -0.31 4.84 25.83
CA GLU A 79 -1.17 3.66 25.66
C GLU A 79 -1.76 3.59 24.23
N ILE A 80 -2.11 4.75 23.67
CA ILE A 80 -2.58 4.86 22.28
C ILE A 80 -1.50 4.36 21.31
N LEU A 81 -0.25 4.78 21.51
CA LEU A 81 0.87 4.38 20.64
C LEU A 81 1.22 2.89 20.79
N LEU A 82 1.15 2.34 22.00
CA LEU A 82 1.34 0.92 22.28
C LEU A 82 0.29 0.05 21.58
N GLU A 83 -0.99 0.37 21.74
CA GLU A 83 -2.10 -0.40 21.16
C GLU A 83 -2.09 -0.34 19.62
N GLN A 84 -1.60 0.77 19.04
CA GLN A 84 -1.35 0.87 17.59
C GLN A 84 -0.12 0.07 17.14
N GLY A 85 0.72 -0.40 18.06
CA GLY A 85 1.97 -1.09 17.78
C GLY A 85 3.05 -0.19 17.20
N LEU A 86 2.97 1.13 17.47
CA LEU A 86 3.98 2.11 17.06
C LEU A 86 5.20 2.08 17.98
N ILE A 87 5.02 1.68 19.24
CA ILE A 87 6.07 1.53 20.23
C ILE A 87 5.90 0.20 20.97
N SER A 88 6.96 -0.31 21.60
CA SER A 88 6.92 -1.46 22.51
C SER A 88 6.75 -1.03 23.97
N GLU A 89 6.34 -1.95 24.84
CA GLU A 89 6.25 -1.69 26.29
C GLU A 89 7.59 -1.23 26.87
N GLU A 90 8.68 -1.88 26.46
CA GLU A 90 10.04 -1.48 26.85
C GLU A 90 10.37 -0.04 26.43
N GLN A 91 9.97 0.36 25.22
CA GLN A 91 10.17 1.73 24.73
C GLN A 91 9.33 2.74 25.52
N LEU A 92 8.08 2.40 25.89
CA LEU A 92 7.26 3.29 26.71
C LEU A 92 7.81 3.42 28.14
N GLU A 93 8.21 2.32 28.77
CA GLU A 93 8.80 2.35 30.12
C GLU A 93 10.06 3.22 30.15
N ARG A 94 10.92 3.08 29.14
CA ARG A 94 12.13 3.89 29.02
C ARG A 94 11.81 5.36 28.76
N ALA A 95 10.75 5.66 28.00
CA ALA A 95 10.31 7.03 27.80
C ALA A 95 9.71 7.66 29.07
N LEU A 96 9.00 6.88 29.90
CA LEU A 96 8.48 7.35 31.18
C LEU A 96 9.60 7.66 32.18
N GLN A 97 10.64 6.82 32.22
CA GLN A 97 11.84 7.09 33.02
C GLN A 97 12.53 8.39 32.56
N LEU A 98 12.71 8.55 31.24
CA LEU A 98 13.32 9.76 30.67
C LEU A 98 12.47 11.01 30.95
N GLN A 99 11.14 10.88 30.92
CA GLN A 99 10.22 11.94 31.32
C GLN A 99 10.43 12.37 32.78
N GLU A 100 10.59 11.42 33.71
CA GLU A 100 10.83 11.74 35.13
C GLU A 100 12.21 12.38 35.35
N GLU A 101 13.24 11.93 34.62
CA GLU A 101 14.61 12.43 34.74
C GLU A 101 14.80 13.82 34.14
N GLN A 102 14.17 14.10 32.99
CA GLN A 102 14.40 15.31 32.21
C GLN A 102 13.22 16.31 32.20
N GLY A 103 12.06 15.93 32.74
CA GLY A 103 10.87 16.77 32.77
C GLY A 103 10.18 16.94 31.40
N LEU A 104 10.46 16.05 30.45
CA LEU A 104 9.88 16.06 29.10
C LEU A 104 8.44 15.54 29.07
N LYS A 105 7.67 15.89 28.03
CA LYS A 105 6.40 15.19 27.74
C LYS A 105 6.74 13.76 27.25
N VAL A 106 5.89 12.78 27.55
CA VAL A 106 6.11 11.37 27.12
C VAL A 106 6.35 11.24 25.61
N GLY A 107 5.63 12.03 24.81
CA GLY A 107 5.80 12.06 23.36
C GLY A 107 7.19 12.53 22.93
N GLU A 108 7.73 13.58 23.58
CA GLU A 108 9.06 14.12 23.33
C GLU A 108 10.14 13.09 23.71
N ALA A 109 9.99 12.45 24.88
CA ALA A 109 10.87 11.38 25.32
C ALA A 109 10.89 10.19 24.35
N LEU A 110 9.75 9.82 23.77
CA LEU A 110 9.67 8.78 22.75
C LEU A 110 10.36 9.17 21.43
N VAL A 111 10.34 10.45 21.06
CA VAL A 111 11.07 10.97 19.90
C VAL A 111 12.57 10.94 20.16
N GLU A 112 13.02 11.36 21.35
CA GLU A 112 14.43 11.38 21.72
C GLU A 112 15.05 9.98 21.78
N LEU A 113 14.29 8.99 22.25
CA LEU A 113 14.68 7.57 22.22
C LEU A 113 14.67 6.97 20.80
N GLY A 114 14.20 7.71 19.79
CA GLY A 114 14.05 7.23 18.42
C GLY A 114 12.95 6.18 18.25
N ALA A 115 12.04 6.04 19.22
CA ALA A 115 10.93 5.10 19.16
C ALA A 115 9.86 5.56 18.15
N ILE A 116 9.63 6.86 18.06
CA ILE A 116 8.82 7.51 17.04
C ILE A 116 9.56 8.74 16.48
N ASN A 117 9.09 9.29 15.37
CA ASN A 117 9.56 10.59 14.89
C ASN A 117 8.54 11.69 15.20
N GLU A 118 8.96 12.95 15.08
CA GLU A 118 8.14 14.13 15.38
C GLU A 118 6.85 14.19 14.57
N ARG A 119 6.89 13.86 13.27
CA ARG A 119 5.69 13.81 12.42
C ARG A 119 4.69 12.75 12.91
N SER A 120 5.17 11.57 13.30
CA SER A 120 4.34 10.50 13.88
C SER A 120 3.74 10.91 15.21
N LEU A 121 4.50 11.63 16.05
CA LEU A 121 4.02 12.23 17.29
C LEU A 121 2.85 13.19 16.99
N LEU A 122 3.07 14.20 16.13
CA LEU A 122 2.06 15.20 15.78
C LEU A 122 0.81 14.60 15.14
N GLN A 123 0.96 13.62 14.23
CA GLN A 123 -0.17 12.91 13.62
C GLN A 123 -1.05 12.20 14.66
N ASN A 124 -0.43 11.57 15.66
CA ASN A 124 -1.16 10.88 16.71
C ASN A 124 -1.78 11.86 17.72
N LEU A 125 -1.11 12.96 18.02
CA LEU A 125 -1.67 14.05 18.84
C LEU A 125 -2.88 14.70 18.15
N ALA A 126 -2.79 14.98 16.86
CA ALA A 126 -3.90 15.51 16.06
C ALA A 126 -5.12 14.60 16.12
N ARG A 127 -4.90 13.29 15.93
CA ARG A 127 -5.95 12.28 16.04
C ARG A 127 -6.55 12.22 17.44
N GLN A 128 -5.73 12.27 18.49
CA GLN A 128 -6.21 12.26 19.87
C GLN A 128 -7.05 13.50 20.19
N ALA A 129 -6.64 14.67 19.69
CA ALA A 129 -7.34 15.93 19.87
C ALA A 129 -8.56 16.10 18.95
N GLY A 130 -8.73 15.22 17.95
CA GLY A 130 -9.82 15.31 16.98
C GLY A 130 -9.66 16.48 16.00
N VAL A 131 -8.41 16.89 15.71
CA VAL A 131 -8.10 17.96 14.76
C VAL A 131 -7.36 17.41 13.53
N PRO A 132 -7.43 18.06 12.36
CA PRO A 132 -6.65 17.66 11.19
C PRO A 132 -5.14 17.79 11.44
N TYR A 133 -4.35 16.87 10.86
CA TYR A 133 -2.91 17.03 10.71
C TYR A 133 -2.59 17.52 9.29
N ILE A 134 -2.08 18.76 9.21
CA ILE A 134 -1.80 19.47 7.95
C ILE A 134 -0.31 19.78 7.89
N GLU A 135 0.34 19.45 6.78
CA GLU A 135 1.67 19.97 6.46
C GLU A 135 1.48 21.18 5.52
N PRO A 136 1.50 22.43 6.04
CA PRO A 136 1.10 23.60 5.27
C PRO A 136 2.18 23.93 4.24
N VAL A 137 1.81 23.98 2.97
CA VAL A 137 2.66 24.50 1.90
C VAL A 137 2.07 25.83 1.47
N PHE A 138 2.90 26.86 1.28
CA PHE A 138 2.41 28.22 1.02
C PHE A 138 1.41 28.29 -0.15
N ALA A 139 1.65 27.55 -1.23
CA ALA A 139 0.77 27.50 -2.40
C ALA A 139 -0.60 26.83 -2.12
N MET A 140 -0.76 26.11 -1.01
CA MET A 140 -2.04 25.51 -0.62
C MET A 140 -2.91 26.47 0.20
N ILE A 141 -2.35 27.58 0.67
CA ILE A 141 -3.03 28.49 1.59
C ILE A 141 -3.99 29.37 0.80
N ASP A 142 -5.22 29.50 1.31
CA ASP A 142 -6.19 30.42 0.74
C ASP A 142 -5.65 31.86 0.83
N PRO A 143 -5.45 32.57 -0.30
CA PRO A 143 -4.92 33.92 -0.27
C PRO A 143 -5.77 34.88 0.56
N GLU A 144 -7.08 34.63 0.69
CA GLU A 144 -8.00 35.45 1.47
C GLU A 144 -7.61 35.47 2.96
N VAL A 145 -7.17 34.34 3.51
CA VAL A 145 -6.80 34.25 4.94
C VAL A 145 -5.44 34.89 5.26
N LEU A 146 -4.69 35.32 4.23
CA LEU A 146 -3.38 35.97 4.37
C LEU A 146 -3.42 37.49 4.15
N GLN A 147 -4.56 38.06 3.72
CA GLN A 147 -4.64 39.48 3.32
C GLN A 147 -4.30 40.44 4.47
N ASP A 148 -4.82 40.15 5.67
CA ASP A 148 -4.72 41.04 6.83
C ASP A 148 -3.60 40.66 7.82
N VAL A 149 -2.73 39.72 7.45
CA VAL A 149 -1.67 39.21 8.34
C VAL A 149 -0.29 39.47 7.76
N SER A 150 0.66 39.83 8.63
CA SER A 150 2.06 40.03 8.23
C SER A 150 2.90 38.76 8.47
N PRO A 151 3.86 38.42 7.59
CA PRO A 151 4.75 37.28 7.81
C PRO A 151 5.47 37.35 9.16
N GLY A 152 5.93 38.53 9.57
CA GLY A 152 6.58 38.71 10.88
C GLY A 152 5.65 38.49 12.08
N TYR A 153 4.33 38.68 11.92
CA TYR A 153 3.35 38.31 12.96
C TYR A 153 3.21 36.78 13.05
N LEU A 154 3.08 36.10 11.91
CA LEU A 154 3.01 34.64 11.85
C LEU A 154 4.28 33.99 12.41
N GLU A 155 5.45 34.51 12.05
CA GLU A 155 6.74 34.01 12.53
C GLU A 155 6.91 34.21 14.04
N ARG A 156 6.48 35.36 14.57
CA ARG A 156 6.53 35.65 16.01
C ARG A 156 5.67 34.69 16.84
N TYR A 157 4.48 34.35 16.36
CA TYR A 157 3.50 33.55 17.11
C TYR A 157 3.45 32.07 16.68
N GLY A 158 4.21 31.67 15.66
CA GLY A 158 4.43 30.27 15.28
C GLY A 158 3.21 29.54 14.70
N PHE A 159 2.36 30.23 13.95
CA PHE A 159 1.19 29.62 13.29
C PHE A 159 1.03 30.12 11.86
N ILE A 160 0.21 29.41 11.07
CA ILE A 160 -0.15 29.86 9.72
C ILE A 160 -1.63 29.58 9.42
N PRO A 161 -2.42 30.58 9.00
CA PRO A 161 -3.77 30.33 8.51
C PRO A 161 -3.69 29.59 7.17
N PHE A 162 -4.63 28.68 6.94
CA PHE A 162 -4.56 27.73 5.83
C PHE A 162 -5.74 27.84 4.87
N SER A 163 -6.97 27.86 5.38
CA SER A 163 -8.17 28.00 4.54
C SER A 163 -9.31 28.63 5.33
N SER A 164 -10.34 29.11 4.64
CA SER A 164 -11.59 29.55 5.25
C SER A 164 -12.76 28.76 4.68
N ASN A 165 -13.72 28.41 5.53
CA ASN A 165 -14.97 27.76 5.10
C ASN A 165 -16.05 28.80 4.72
N GLU A 166 -17.17 28.34 4.15
CA GLU A 166 -18.29 29.21 3.73
C GLU A 166 -18.98 29.94 4.91
N GLU A 167 -18.80 29.44 6.13
CA GLU A 167 -19.36 30.00 7.37
C GLU A 167 -18.45 31.07 8.01
N GLY A 168 -17.26 31.32 7.42
CA GLY A 168 -16.31 32.33 7.87
C GLY A 168 -15.30 31.84 8.92
N TYR A 169 -15.25 30.55 9.23
CA TYR A 169 -14.22 29.98 10.11
C TYR A 169 -12.92 29.77 9.35
N VAL A 170 -11.81 30.19 9.96
CA VAL A 170 -10.47 30.01 9.41
C VAL A 170 -9.80 28.78 10.02
N THR A 171 -9.35 27.84 9.19
CA THR A 171 -8.47 26.76 9.62
C THR A 171 -7.07 27.31 9.84
N VAL A 172 -6.53 27.13 11.04
CA VAL A 172 -5.19 27.60 11.44
C VAL A 172 -4.33 26.42 11.85
N VAL A 173 -3.14 26.34 11.25
CA VAL A 173 -2.16 25.29 11.54
C VAL A 173 -1.16 25.78 12.59
N VAL A 174 -1.04 25.02 13.68
CA VAL A 174 -0.13 25.25 14.81
C VAL A 174 0.75 24.02 15.04
N ASN A 175 1.91 24.17 15.68
CA ASN A 175 2.76 23.02 16.07
C ASN A 175 2.37 22.44 17.44
N ASP A 176 1.74 23.22 18.32
CA ASP A 176 1.30 22.83 19.66
C ASP A 176 -0.09 23.41 19.97
N LEU A 177 -1.03 22.53 20.35
CA LEU A 177 -2.39 22.91 20.73
C LEU A 177 -2.47 23.53 22.14
N GLU A 178 -1.39 23.53 22.91
CA GLU A 178 -1.31 24.09 24.26
C GLU A 178 -0.54 25.43 24.30
N ALA A 179 -0.03 25.92 23.16
CA ALA A 179 0.75 27.15 23.07
C ALA A 179 -0.09 28.40 23.33
N THR A 180 -0.17 28.81 24.61
CA THR A 180 -1.05 29.90 25.07
C THR A 180 -0.85 31.23 24.36
N GLU A 181 0.40 31.63 24.06
CA GLU A 181 0.68 32.87 23.31
C GLU A 181 0.18 32.81 21.87
N SER A 182 0.39 31.68 21.18
CA SER A 182 -0.10 31.44 19.82
C SER A 182 -1.63 31.46 19.77
N LEU A 183 -2.29 30.77 20.71
CA LEU A 183 -3.74 30.71 20.77
C LEU A 183 -4.38 32.07 21.05
N ALA A 184 -3.80 32.87 21.95
CA ALA A 184 -4.28 34.22 22.22
C ALA A 184 -4.19 35.13 21.00
N ALA A 185 -3.09 35.05 20.25
CA ALA A 185 -2.89 35.78 19.00
C ALA A 185 -3.90 35.36 17.90
N ILE A 186 -4.17 34.06 17.77
CA ILE A 186 -5.18 33.53 16.84
C ILE A 186 -6.59 34.02 17.21
N GLY A 187 -6.95 33.96 18.50
CA GLY A 187 -8.24 34.44 19.00
C GLY A 187 -8.48 35.92 18.74
N GLU A 188 -7.46 36.77 18.94
CA GLU A 188 -7.52 38.21 18.63
C GLU A 188 -7.68 38.46 17.13
N LEU A 189 -6.98 37.68 16.29
CA LEU A 189 -6.97 37.86 14.85
C LEU A 189 -8.30 37.45 14.19
N TYR A 190 -8.93 36.37 14.67
CA TYR A 190 -10.12 35.77 14.04
C TYR A 190 -11.40 35.87 14.88
N ASN A 191 -11.39 36.60 16.01
CA ASN A 191 -12.56 36.76 16.89
C ASN A 191 -13.23 35.41 17.24
N GLU A 192 -12.45 34.41 17.61
CA GLU A 192 -12.91 33.04 17.93
C GLU A 192 -13.54 32.26 16.75
N ALA A 193 -13.55 32.81 15.53
CA ALA A 193 -14.03 32.12 14.32
C ALA A 193 -12.90 31.33 13.64
N TYR A 194 -12.34 30.35 14.35
CA TYR A 194 -11.26 29.51 13.81
C TYR A 194 -11.39 28.03 14.21
N ASN A 195 -10.79 27.16 13.39
CA ASN A 195 -10.60 25.75 13.68
C ASN A 195 -9.10 25.45 13.73
N LEU A 196 -8.65 24.72 14.76
CA LEU A 196 -7.23 24.36 14.87
C LEU A 196 -6.90 23.11 14.05
N SER A 197 -5.67 23.06 13.58
CA SER A 197 -5.04 21.88 12.97
C SER A 197 -3.59 21.81 13.44
N LEU A 198 -3.04 20.61 13.54
CA LEU A 198 -1.65 20.40 13.93
C LEU A 198 -0.75 20.23 12.70
N GLY A 199 0.44 20.80 12.73
CA GLY A 199 1.43 20.66 11.66
C GLY A 199 2.88 20.78 12.16
N PRO A 200 3.86 20.23 11.43
CA PRO A 200 5.28 20.32 11.81
C PRO A 200 5.80 21.75 11.81
N GLU A 201 6.62 22.10 12.80
CA GLU A 201 7.15 23.45 12.95
C GLU A 201 8.06 23.87 11.79
N ASP A 202 8.90 22.94 11.30
CA ASP A 202 9.77 23.16 10.13
C ASP A 202 8.95 23.53 8.88
N VAL A 203 7.83 22.85 8.68
CA VAL A 203 6.93 23.08 7.55
C VAL A 203 6.15 24.39 7.70
N ILE A 204 5.64 24.69 8.89
CA ILE A 204 4.97 25.98 9.18
C ILE A 204 5.94 27.15 8.92
N ARG A 205 7.17 27.08 9.45
CA ARG A 205 8.20 28.11 9.23
C ARG A 205 8.54 28.27 7.75
N GLN A 206 8.66 27.17 7.01
CA GLN A 206 8.91 27.23 5.57
C GLN A 206 7.78 27.95 4.83
N ALA A 207 6.52 27.63 5.13
CA ALA A 207 5.38 28.29 4.51
C ALA A 207 5.29 29.79 4.85
N ILE A 208 5.65 30.19 6.08
CA ILE A 208 5.76 31.60 6.47
C ILE A 208 6.89 32.30 5.70
N SER A 209 8.04 31.64 5.53
CA SER A 209 9.17 32.16 4.75
C SER A 209 8.79 32.36 3.27
N ASP A 210 8.10 31.39 2.69
CA ASP A 210 7.61 31.49 1.31
C ASP A 210 6.61 32.64 1.15
N PHE A 211 5.73 32.84 2.13
CA PHE A 211 4.82 34.01 2.18
C PHE A 211 5.58 35.33 2.28
N ALA A 212 6.62 35.41 3.11
CA ALA A 212 7.46 36.59 3.24
C ALA A 212 8.13 36.93 1.91
N HIS A 213 8.75 35.94 1.28
CA HIS A 213 9.39 36.11 -0.04
C HIS A 213 8.39 36.56 -1.11
N TYR A 214 7.19 35.97 -1.12
CA TYR A 214 6.14 36.36 -2.04
C TYR A 214 5.76 37.84 -1.89
N ARG A 215 5.59 38.33 -0.65
CA ARG A 215 5.28 39.76 -0.37
C ARG A 215 6.42 40.71 -0.76
N GLU A 216 7.67 40.29 -0.61
CA GLU A 216 8.84 41.09 -1.01
C GLU A 216 8.91 41.28 -2.52
N VAL A 217 8.62 40.22 -3.29
CA VAL A 217 8.67 40.25 -4.76
C VAL A 217 7.49 41.02 -5.36
N HIS A 218 6.29 40.93 -4.77
CA HIS A 218 5.05 41.47 -5.36
C HIS A 218 4.60 42.82 -4.79
N GLY A 219 5.26 43.33 -3.74
CA GLY A 219 4.97 44.66 -3.16
C GLY A 219 3.63 44.74 -2.41
N ARG A 220 3.47 45.81 -1.60
CA ARG A 220 2.27 46.04 -0.75
C ARG A 220 1.04 46.60 -1.49
N GLU A 221 1.18 47.00 -2.76
CA GLU A 221 0.14 47.71 -3.51
C GLU A 221 -0.03 47.18 -4.95
N ARG A 222 -0.94 46.21 -5.15
CA ARG A 222 -2.03 46.23 -6.14
C ARG A 222 -2.68 44.86 -6.32
N ASP A 223 -4.00 44.89 -6.34
CA ASP A 223 -4.93 43.91 -6.91
C ASP A 223 -4.65 42.43 -6.64
N ALA A 224 -5.12 41.95 -5.48
CA ALA A 224 -5.45 40.55 -5.22
C ALA A 224 -6.61 40.02 -6.12
N LYS A 225 -6.71 40.51 -7.36
CA LYS A 225 -7.64 40.05 -8.41
C LYS A 225 -6.95 39.75 -9.75
N ALA A 226 -5.62 39.72 -9.82
CA ALA A 226 -4.91 39.17 -10.98
C ALA A 226 -3.91 38.08 -10.56
N GLU A 227 -4.17 36.87 -11.04
CA GLU A 227 -3.27 35.70 -11.14
C GLU A 227 -2.83 34.91 -9.88
N VAL A 228 -3.42 35.13 -8.71
CA VAL A 228 -3.30 34.18 -7.57
C VAL A 228 -4.64 33.63 -7.05
N GLY A 229 -5.76 34.12 -7.59
CA GLY A 229 -7.11 33.58 -7.32
C GLY A 229 -7.54 32.43 -8.23
N GLY A 230 -6.65 31.96 -9.11
CA GLY A 230 -6.88 30.85 -10.03
C GLY A 230 -6.32 29.55 -9.47
N ASP A 231 -7.08 28.90 -8.58
CA ASP A 231 -7.03 27.47 -8.30
C ASP A 231 -5.99 27.03 -7.22
N SER A 232 -6.20 27.41 -5.94
CA SER A 232 -5.47 26.82 -4.79
C SER A 232 -5.54 25.28 -4.77
N ALA A 233 -6.62 24.71 -5.33
CA ALA A 233 -6.74 23.28 -5.55
C ALA A 233 -5.79 22.75 -6.65
N ALA A 234 -5.52 23.51 -7.71
CA ALA A 234 -4.50 23.11 -8.69
C ALA A 234 -3.11 23.05 -8.06
N GLN A 235 -2.73 24.07 -7.29
CA GLN A 235 -1.44 24.11 -6.61
C GLN A 235 -1.30 22.99 -5.58
N LEU A 236 -2.34 22.73 -4.79
CA LEU A 236 -2.43 21.56 -3.90
C LEU A 236 -2.23 20.24 -4.66
N ILE A 237 -2.94 20.05 -5.77
CA ILE A 237 -2.79 18.84 -6.59
C ILE A 237 -1.37 18.74 -7.14
N ASP A 238 -0.77 19.82 -7.63
CA ASP A 238 0.61 19.83 -8.14
C ASP A 238 1.63 19.44 -7.08
N HIS A 239 1.49 19.99 -5.87
CA HIS A 239 2.35 19.63 -4.75
C HIS A 239 2.18 18.16 -4.34
N LEU A 240 0.95 17.67 -4.26
CA LEU A 240 0.70 16.26 -3.96
C LEU A 240 1.22 15.32 -5.04
N LEU A 241 1.14 15.72 -6.31
CA LEU A 241 1.72 14.99 -7.44
C LEU A 241 3.25 14.94 -7.36
N VAL A 242 3.89 16.08 -7.07
CA VAL A 242 5.35 16.14 -6.86
C VAL A 242 5.77 15.25 -5.68
N ALA A 243 5.09 15.38 -4.54
CA ALA A 243 5.37 14.57 -3.36
C ALA A 243 5.17 13.08 -3.62
N ALA A 244 4.10 12.70 -4.34
CA ALA A 244 3.84 11.32 -4.72
C ALA A 244 4.95 10.75 -5.62
N VAL A 245 5.46 11.54 -6.57
CA VAL A 245 6.58 11.13 -7.43
C VAL A 245 7.87 10.97 -6.62
N ASP A 246 8.19 11.90 -5.73
CA ASP A 246 9.38 11.85 -4.87
C ASP A 246 9.34 10.66 -3.92
N ASP A 247 8.17 10.39 -3.33
CA ASP A 247 7.91 9.24 -2.47
C ASP A 247 7.77 7.92 -3.25
N ARG A 248 7.77 7.97 -4.60
CA ARG A 248 7.57 6.83 -5.51
C ARG A 248 6.26 6.08 -5.29
N ALA A 249 5.20 6.84 -5.05
CA ALA A 249 3.85 6.32 -4.93
C ALA A 249 3.33 5.79 -6.27
N SER A 250 2.63 4.66 -6.25
CA SER A 250 1.88 4.14 -7.39
C SER A 250 0.49 4.74 -7.51
N ASP A 251 -0.10 5.14 -6.39
CA ASP A 251 -1.45 5.68 -6.32
C ASP A 251 -1.53 6.79 -5.25
N ILE A 252 -2.30 7.83 -5.52
CA ILE A 252 -2.74 8.85 -4.55
C ILE A 252 -4.21 8.61 -4.25
N HIS A 253 -4.55 8.55 -2.98
CA HIS A 253 -5.89 8.35 -2.47
C HIS A 253 -6.37 9.61 -1.76
N PHE A 254 -7.50 10.16 -2.19
CA PHE A 254 -8.23 11.24 -1.51
C PHE A 254 -9.53 10.67 -0.98
N GLU A 255 -9.58 10.44 0.33
CA GLU A 255 -10.64 9.70 0.98
C GLU A 255 -11.49 10.62 1.86
N PRO A 256 -12.71 10.97 1.45
CA PRO A 256 -13.58 11.80 2.26
C PRO A 256 -14.04 11.05 3.53
N MET A 257 -13.72 11.59 4.70
CA MET A 257 -14.26 11.17 5.99
C MET A 257 -15.44 12.08 6.38
N SER A 258 -16.01 11.89 7.57
CA SER A 258 -17.10 12.73 8.08
C SER A 258 -16.77 14.22 8.13
N ASP A 259 -15.53 14.53 8.52
CA ASP A 259 -15.08 15.83 9.01
C ASP A 259 -13.78 16.33 8.33
N LEU A 260 -13.12 15.46 7.57
CA LEU A 260 -11.87 15.78 6.85
C LEU A 260 -11.74 14.98 5.55
N ILE A 261 -10.71 15.27 4.77
CA ILE A 261 -10.27 14.46 3.63
C ILE A 261 -8.93 13.84 3.99
N ARG A 262 -8.86 12.51 3.99
CA ARG A 262 -7.60 11.82 4.24
C ARG A 262 -6.83 11.58 2.94
N VAL A 263 -5.60 12.07 2.88
CA VAL A 263 -4.70 11.83 1.74
C VAL A 263 -3.71 10.72 2.09
N ARG A 264 -3.69 9.66 1.28
CA ARG A 264 -2.75 8.53 1.43
C ARG A 264 -2.06 8.22 0.12
N PHE A 265 -0.80 7.83 0.20
CA PHE A 265 -0.05 7.33 -0.94
C PHE A 265 0.08 5.82 -0.86
N ARG A 266 -0.02 5.13 -2.00
CA ARG A 266 0.40 3.74 -2.08
C ARG A 266 1.87 3.69 -2.45
N ILE A 267 2.75 3.42 -1.49
CA ILE A 267 4.20 3.32 -1.70
C ILE A 267 4.61 1.86 -1.51
N ASP A 268 5.26 1.30 -2.53
CA ASP A 268 5.68 -0.11 -2.53
C ASP A 268 4.55 -1.09 -2.16
N GLY A 269 3.32 -0.79 -2.60
CA GLY A 269 2.13 -1.61 -2.36
C GLY A 269 1.36 -1.31 -1.07
N MET A 270 1.97 -0.58 -0.13
CA MET A 270 1.39 -0.24 1.17
C MET A 270 0.76 1.16 1.16
N LEU A 271 -0.40 1.30 1.80
CA LEU A 271 -1.00 2.62 2.03
C LEU A 271 -0.28 3.30 3.17
N VAL A 272 0.31 4.46 2.87
CA VAL A 272 1.03 5.33 3.79
C VAL A 272 0.22 6.60 3.94
N TYR A 273 -0.06 6.97 5.19
CA TYR A 273 -0.69 8.25 5.53
C TYR A 273 0.23 9.40 5.13
N LYS A 274 -0.31 10.42 4.45
CA LYS A 274 0.47 11.60 4.05
C LYS A 274 0.04 12.84 4.83
N THR A 275 -1.22 13.24 4.70
CA THR A 275 -1.79 14.42 5.36
C THR A 275 -3.31 14.30 5.37
N ASP A 276 -3.97 15.01 6.28
CA ASP A 276 -5.41 15.27 6.19
C ASP A 276 -5.62 16.70 5.67
N LEU A 277 -6.70 16.92 4.93
CA LEU A 277 -7.11 18.23 4.42
C LEU A 277 -8.48 18.61 4.99
N PRO A 278 -8.77 19.91 5.15
CA PRO A 278 -10.10 20.39 5.52
C PRO A 278 -11.19 19.90 4.57
N LYS A 279 -12.37 19.60 5.11
CA LYS A 279 -13.47 18.98 4.36
C LYS A 279 -14.02 19.88 3.25
N ASP A 280 -14.01 21.18 3.48
CA ASP A 280 -14.43 22.24 2.56
C ASP A 280 -13.60 22.30 1.27
N LEU A 281 -12.38 21.73 1.26
CA LEU A 281 -11.58 21.62 0.03
C LEU A 281 -12.06 20.52 -0.93
N LEU A 282 -12.92 19.60 -0.48
CA LEU A 282 -13.31 18.42 -1.27
C LEU A 282 -13.93 18.78 -2.63
N PRO A 283 -14.88 19.74 -2.73
CA PRO A 283 -15.45 20.12 -4.01
C PRO A 283 -14.40 20.70 -4.96
N ARG A 284 -13.46 21.50 -4.45
CA ARG A 284 -12.39 22.14 -5.24
C ARG A 284 -11.42 21.09 -5.78
N VAL A 285 -10.94 20.19 -4.91
CA VAL A 285 -10.06 19.06 -5.28
C VAL A 285 -10.73 18.15 -6.32
N THR A 286 -12.01 17.81 -6.11
CA THR A 286 -12.76 16.93 -7.00
C THR A 286 -12.98 17.55 -8.38
N SER A 287 -13.40 18.82 -8.42
CA SER A 287 -13.61 19.53 -9.67
C SER A 287 -12.30 19.62 -10.46
N ARG A 288 -11.19 19.99 -9.81
CA ARG A 288 -9.88 20.07 -10.46
C ARG A 288 -9.47 18.76 -11.12
N LEU A 289 -9.55 17.65 -10.38
CA LEU A 289 -9.19 16.33 -10.92
C LEU A 289 -10.15 15.89 -12.03
N LYS A 290 -11.45 16.16 -11.92
CA LYS A 290 -12.42 15.87 -12.98
C LYS A 290 -12.15 16.65 -14.25
N VAL A 291 -11.78 17.94 -14.16
CA VAL A 291 -11.39 18.75 -15.32
C VAL A 291 -10.17 18.14 -16.02
N LEU A 292 -9.13 17.82 -15.26
CA LEU A 292 -7.90 17.20 -15.79
C LEU A 292 -8.17 15.85 -16.48
N ALA A 293 -9.18 15.11 -16.02
CA ALA A 293 -9.57 13.80 -16.53
C ALA A 293 -10.70 13.85 -17.57
N GLU A 294 -11.11 15.04 -18.02
CA GLU A 294 -12.24 15.25 -18.94
C GLU A 294 -13.56 14.59 -18.47
N CYS A 295 -13.76 14.52 -17.14
CA CYS A 295 -14.96 13.99 -16.52
C CYS A 295 -16.06 15.07 -16.41
N ASN A 296 -17.31 14.65 -16.20
CA ASN A 296 -18.40 15.59 -16.00
C ASN A 296 -18.36 16.17 -14.56
N ILE A 297 -17.99 17.45 -14.46
CA ILE A 297 -17.89 18.18 -13.19
C ILE A 297 -19.21 18.38 -12.46
N THR A 298 -20.35 18.43 -13.17
CA THR A 298 -21.67 18.68 -12.56
C THR A 298 -22.32 17.39 -12.05
N GLU A 299 -21.78 16.23 -12.44
CA GLU A 299 -22.28 14.93 -12.04
C GLU A 299 -21.52 14.45 -10.79
N HIS A 300 -22.23 14.26 -9.68
CA HIS A 300 -21.67 13.81 -8.38
C HIS A 300 -22.32 12.53 -7.84
N GLN A 301 -23.32 11.99 -8.54
CA GLN A 301 -24.09 10.81 -8.12
C GLN A 301 -23.66 9.53 -8.84
N ARG A 302 -22.87 9.65 -9.91
CA ARG A 302 -22.36 8.51 -10.67
C ARG A 302 -20.85 8.36 -10.51
N HIS A 303 -20.40 7.12 -10.49
CA HIS A 303 -18.98 6.81 -10.61
C HIS A 303 -18.46 7.29 -11.96
N GLN A 304 -17.26 7.85 -11.97
CA GLN A 304 -16.60 8.37 -13.16
C GLN A 304 -15.14 7.92 -13.18
N GLY A 305 -14.50 8.08 -14.32
CA GLY A 305 -13.08 7.84 -14.45
C GLY A 305 -12.58 8.42 -15.75
N GLY A 306 -11.29 8.74 -15.78
CA GLY A 306 -10.68 9.37 -16.93
C GLY A 306 -9.17 9.23 -16.91
N ARG A 307 -8.55 9.63 -18.02
CA ARG A 307 -7.11 9.59 -18.21
C ARG A 307 -6.59 11.02 -18.15
N ILE A 308 -5.48 11.22 -17.45
CA ILE A 308 -4.82 12.52 -17.28
C ILE A 308 -3.40 12.38 -17.81
N LEU A 309 -3.03 13.17 -18.81
CA LEU A 309 -1.63 13.35 -19.21
C LEU A 309 -1.09 14.58 -18.49
N TYR A 310 -0.06 14.40 -17.66
CA TYR A 310 0.48 15.50 -16.85
C TYR A 310 2.00 15.47 -16.81
N THR A 311 2.63 16.64 -16.78
CA THR A 311 4.08 16.75 -16.70
C THR A 311 4.49 17.11 -15.28
N ILE A 312 5.28 16.25 -14.64
CA ILE A 312 5.76 16.43 -13.27
C ILE A 312 7.29 16.43 -13.32
N LYS A 313 7.94 17.52 -12.86
CA LYS A 313 9.42 17.68 -12.91
C LYS A 313 10.04 17.39 -14.28
N GLY A 314 9.38 17.82 -15.36
CA GLY A 314 9.84 17.63 -16.74
C GLY A 314 9.67 16.22 -17.29
N ARG A 315 8.99 15.31 -16.57
CA ARG A 315 8.68 13.95 -17.01
C ARG A 315 7.19 13.82 -17.28
N GLU A 316 6.82 13.16 -18.36
CA GLU A 316 5.42 12.87 -18.65
C GLU A 316 4.92 11.67 -17.85
N TYR A 317 3.77 11.86 -17.20
CA TYR A 317 3.02 10.84 -16.51
C TYR A 317 1.66 10.64 -17.18
N ASP A 318 1.31 9.37 -17.35
CA ASP A 318 -0.03 8.95 -17.74
C ASP A 318 -0.76 8.49 -16.48
N MET A 319 -1.80 9.20 -16.09
CA MET A 319 -2.48 8.93 -14.83
C MET A 319 -3.92 8.50 -15.08
N ARG A 320 -4.41 7.58 -14.27
CA ARG A 320 -5.81 7.13 -14.32
C ARG A 320 -6.54 7.62 -13.08
N LEU A 321 -7.56 8.45 -13.28
CA LEU A 321 -8.45 8.90 -12.23
C LEU A 321 -9.64 7.95 -12.12
N SER A 322 -9.94 7.51 -10.91
CA SER A 322 -11.19 6.85 -10.54
C SER A 322 -11.94 7.74 -9.54
N VAL A 323 -13.20 8.02 -9.83
CA VAL A 323 -14.11 8.80 -8.97
C VAL A 323 -15.21 7.88 -8.49
N TYR A 324 -15.22 7.58 -7.18
CA TYR A 324 -16.17 6.69 -6.54
C TYR A 324 -17.05 7.49 -5.57
N VAL A 325 -18.38 7.36 -5.70
CA VAL A 325 -19.35 8.14 -4.93
C VAL A 325 -19.57 7.45 -3.59
N THR A 326 -19.41 8.18 -2.48
CA THR A 326 -19.56 7.66 -1.12
C THR A 326 -20.54 8.49 -0.29
N VAL A 327 -20.84 8.02 0.92
CA VAL A 327 -21.72 8.73 1.88
C VAL A 327 -21.16 10.09 2.32
N HIS A 328 -19.84 10.29 2.26
CA HIS A 328 -19.19 11.54 2.69
C HIS A 328 -18.70 12.37 1.50
N GLY A 329 -19.14 12.08 0.27
CA GLY A 329 -18.70 12.75 -0.96
C GLY A 329 -17.91 11.83 -1.88
N GLU A 330 -17.24 12.40 -2.87
CA GLU A 330 -16.52 11.62 -3.89
C GLU A 330 -15.12 11.22 -3.41
N CYS A 331 -14.86 9.92 -3.39
CA CYS A 331 -13.55 9.33 -3.15
C CYS A 331 -12.78 9.27 -4.47
N LEU A 332 -11.55 9.80 -4.47
CA LEU A 332 -10.75 9.93 -5.68
C LEU A 332 -9.48 9.09 -5.53
N VAL A 333 -9.18 8.28 -6.55
CA VAL A 333 -7.93 7.55 -6.63
C VAL A 333 -7.25 7.90 -7.94
N LEU A 334 -6.01 8.40 -7.85
CA LEU A 334 -5.17 8.72 -8.99
C LEU A 334 -4.02 7.74 -9.07
N ARG A 335 -4.01 6.87 -10.07
CA ARG A 335 -2.91 5.95 -10.34
C ARG A 335 -1.86 6.63 -11.22
N LEU A 336 -0.61 6.68 -10.77
CA LEU A 336 0.50 7.26 -11.53
C LEU A 336 1.18 6.17 -12.38
N LEU A 337 1.18 6.33 -13.70
CA LEU A 337 1.97 5.50 -14.61
C LEU A 337 3.05 6.38 -15.23
N SER A 338 4.30 6.11 -14.86
CA SER A 338 5.44 6.79 -15.45
C SER A 338 5.70 6.23 -16.84
N LYS A 339 5.68 7.08 -17.87
CA LYS A 339 6.07 6.70 -19.24
C LYS A 339 7.58 6.40 -19.38
N HIS A 340 8.37 6.79 -18.38
CA HIS A 340 9.84 6.72 -18.41
C HIS A 340 10.43 5.63 -17.52
N THR A 341 9.62 4.79 -16.89
CA THR A 341 10.16 3.61 -16.19
C THR A 341 10.64 2.64 -17.26
N GLY A 342 11.96 2.57 -17.47
CA GLY A 342 12.55 1.64 -18.42
C GLY A 342 12.06 0.21 -18.15
N LEU A 343 11.91 -0.57 -19.23
CA LEU A 343 11.67 -2.00 -19.14
C LEU A 343 12.73 -2.64 -18.23
N LEU A 344 12.27 -3.29 -17.17
CA LEU A 344 13.15 -4.10 -16.33
C LEU A 344 13.75 -5.22 -17.17
N SER A 345 15.06 -5.45 -17.03
CA SER A 345 15.67 -6.61 -17.65
C SER A 345 15.21 -7.89 -16.95
N LEU A 346 15.36 -9.05 -17.61
CA LEU A 346 15.00 -10.34 -17.00
C LEU A 346 15.81 -10.62 -15.71
N GLU A 347 17.06 -10.16 -15.66
CA GLU A 347 17.94 -10.29 -14.49
C GLU A 347 17.44 -9.47 -13.29
N GLU A 348 16.77 -8.34 -13.55
CA GLU A 348 16.30 -7.43 -12.50
C GLU A 348 14.97 -7.84 -11.89
N LEU A 349 14.23 -8.78 -12.51
CA LEU A 349 12.97 -9.32 -12.00
C LEU A 349 13.12 -9.95 -10.61
N GLY A 350 14.30 -10.50 -10.31
CA GLY A 350 14.60 -11.13 -9.02
C GLY A 350 14.35 -12.64 -8.99
N MET A 351 14.28 -13.31 -10.13
CA MET A 351 14.38 -14.78 -10.18
C MET A 351 15.77 -15.23 -9.69
N SER A 352 15.86 -16.39 -9.03
CA SER A 352 17.17 -16.98 -8.70
C SER A 352 17.91 -17.37 -9.97
N GLY A 353 19.25 -17.44 -9.93
CA GLY A 353 20.07 -17.81 -11.09
C GLY A 353 19.59 -19.09 -11.79
N PRO A 354 19.43 -20.22 -11.06
CA PRO A 354 18.91 -21.46 -11.65
C PRO A 354 17.48 -21.34 -12.20
N MET A 355 16.61 -20.57 -11.55
CA MET A 355 15.23 -20.37 -12.03
C MET A 355 15.19 -19.52 -13.30
N LEU A 356 15.98 -18.45 -13.34
CA LEU A 356 16.09 -17.55 -14.49
C LEU A 356 16.61 -18.29 -15.72
N GLU A 357 17.64 -19.12 -15.54
CA GLU A 357 18.21 -19.90 -16.64
C GLU A 357 17.20 -20.93 -17.19
N ARG A 358 16.45 -21.58 -16.29
CA ARG A 358 15.33 -22.45 -16.69
C ARG A 358 14.22 -21.68 -17.39
N TYR A 359 13.90 -20.48 -16.91
CA TYR A 359 12.87 -19.65 -17.53
C TYR A 359 13.27 -19.27 -18.96
N ARG A 360 14.54 -18.90 -19.20
CA ARG A 360 15.07 -18.63 -20.53
C ARG A 360 14.99 -19.87 -21.42
N THR A 361 15.76 -20.90 -21.06
CA THR A 361 16.01 -22.05 -21.93
C THR A 361 14.82 -22.97 -22.13
N GLN A 362 13.89 -23.03 -21.15
CA GLN A 362 12.76 -23.97 -21.18
C GLN A 362 11.41 -23.27 -21.33
N VAL A 363 11.35 -21.94 -21.37
CA VAL A 363 10.10 -21.20 -21.56
C VAL A 363 10.24 -20.13 -22.63
N LEU A 364 11.20 -19.22 -22.51
CA LEU A 364 11.34 -18.08 -23.43
C LEU A 364 11.91 -18.47 -24.80
N ASP A 365 12.78 -19.46 -24.87
CA ASP A 365 13.42 -19.89 -26.12
C ASP A 365 12.58 -20.91 -26.91
N LEU A 366 11.48 -21.40 -26.32
CA LEU A 366 10.58 -22.34 -27.01
C LEU A 366 9.73 -21.62 -28.07
N PRO A 367 9.55 -22.23 -29.26
CA PRO A 367 8.96 -21.55 -30.42
C PRO A 367 7.43 -21.40 -30.36
N SER A 368 6.74 -22.33 -29.69
CA SER A 368 5.28 -22.37 -29.64
C SER A 368 4.81 -22.74 -28.23
N GLY A 369 3.51 -22.64 -27.96
CA GLY A 369 2.90 -23.07 -26.69
C GLY A 369 2.44 -21.94 -25.78
N VAL A 370 1.68 -22.27 -24.74
CA VAL A 370 1.06 -21.29 -23.83
C VAL A 370 1.94 -21.09 -22.59
N VAL A 371 2.21 -19.82 -22.28
CA VAL A 371 2.88 -19.35 -21.06
C VAL A 371 1.90 -18.51 -20.27
N LEU A 372 1.59 -18.94 -19.05
CA LEU A 372 0.67 -18.25 -18.16
C LEU A 372 1.43 -17.57 -17.03
N ILE A 373 1.25 -16.26 -16.87
CA ILE A 373 1.80 -15.51 -15.73
C ILE A 373 0.66 -15.20 -14.76
N THR A 374 0.76 -15.64 -13.52
CA THR A 374 -0.33 -15.57 -12.55
C THR A 374 0.05 -14.92 -11.23
N GLY A 375 -0.97 -14.35 -10.58
CA GLY A 375 -0.88 -13.64 -9.31
C GLY A 375 -1.97 -12.58 -9.19
N PRO A 376 -2.20 -12.03 -7.99
CA PRO A 376 -3.21 -11.01 -7.74
C PRO A 376 -2.84 -9.69 -8.44
N THR A 377 -3.72 -8.71 -8.32
CA THR A 377 -3.44 -7.34 -8.75
C THR A 377 -2.21 -6.79 -8.04
N GLY A 378 -1.33 -6.10 -8.77
CA GLY A 378 -0.11 -5.53 -8.21
C GLY A 378 1.03 -6.53 -7.93
N SER A 379 0.90 -7.80 -8.34
CA SER A 379 1.99 -8.78 -8.18
C SER A 379 3.13 -8.65 -9.21
N GLY A 380 3.04 -7.70 -10.14
CA GLY A 380 4.06 -7.44 -11.17
C GLY A 380 3.90 -8.25 -12.46
N LYS A 381 2.73 -8.85 -12.74
CA LYS A 381 2.53 -9.73 -13.91
C LYS A 381 2.91 -9.08 -15.23
N THR A 382 2.41 -7.86 -15.46
CA THR A 382 2.71 -7.07 -16.67
C THR A 382 4.20 -6.78 -16.78
N THR A 383 4.89 -6.51 -15.67
CA THR A 383 6.35 -6.32 -15.65
C THR A 383 7.07 -7.57 -16.12
N THR A 384 6.77 -8.74 -15.55
CA THR A 384 7.37 -10.01 -15.98
C THR A 384 7.03 -10.31 -17.44
N LEU A 385 5.77 -10.13 -17.85
CA LEU A 385 5.32 -10.33 -19.23
C LEU A 385 6.15 -9.48 -20.20
N TYR A 386 6.22 -8.18 -19.95
CA TYR A 386 6.91 -7.26 -20.83
C TYR A 386 8.43 -7.49 -20.85
N SER A 387 9.06 -7.83 -19.72
CA SER A 387 10.47 -8.24 -19.69
C SER A 387 10.71 -9.50 -20.54
N SER A 388 9.77 -10.46 -20.51
CA SER A 388 9.84 -11.66 -21.35
C SER A 388 9.66 -11.36 -22.83
N LEU A 389 8.71 -10.49 -23.19
CA LEU A 389 8.51 -10.09 -24.58
C LEU A 389 9.70 -9.30 -25.11
N ASN A 390 10.28 -8.41 -24.30
CA ASN A 390 11.47 -7.65 -24.68
C ASN A 390 12.69 -8.55 -24.89
N HIS A 391 12.80 -9.67 -24.16
CA HIS A 391 13.83 -10.67 -24.42
C HIS A 391 13.64 -11.38 -25.77
N CYS A 392 12.39 -11.67 -26.15
CA CYS A 392 12.04 -12.25 -27.45
C CYS A 392 11.96 -11.22 -28.58
N ASN A 393 12.17 -9.93 -28.29
CA ASN A 393 11.97 -8.84 -29.25
C ASN A 393 13.17 -8.74 -30.19
N SER A 394 13.02 -9.34 -31.36
CA SER A 394 14.03 -9.38 -32.41
C SER A 394 13.40 -9.04 -33.77
N VAL A 395 14.23 -8.63 -34.73
CA VAL A 395 13.76 -8.19 -36.07
C VAL A 395 13.08 -9.33 -36.84
N ASP A 396 13.40 -10.57 -36.50
CA ASP A 396 12.85 -11.81 -37.06
C ASP A 396 11.64 -12.37 -36.30
N THR A 397 11.20 -11.74 -35.20
CA THR A 397 10.05 -12.20 -34.40
C THR A 397 8.94 -11.15 -34.41
N LYS A 398 7.76 -11.49 -34.97
CA LYS A 398 6.59 -10.63 -34.95
C LYS A 398 5.75 -10.87 -33.69
N ILE A 399 5.76 -9.90 -32.79
CA ILE A 399 5.01 -9.94 -31.53
C ILE A 399 3.78 -9.03 -31.62
N ILE A 400 2.59 -9.59 -31.39
CA ILE A 400 1.32 -8.84 -31.44
C ILE A 400 0.51 -9.03 -30.15
N THR A 401 0.01 -7.94 -29.57
CA THR A 401 -0.68 -7.94 -28.27
C THR A 401 -2.11 -7.43 -28.35
N ALA A 402 -2.98 -7.98 -27.50
CA ALA A 402 -4.30 -7.47 -27.16
C ALA A 402 -4.36 -7.24 -25.63
N GLU A 403 -4.51 -6.00 -25.18
CA GLU A 403 -4.32 -5.60 -23.77
C GLU A 403 -5.43 -4.66 -23.27
N ASP A 404 -5.76 -4.65 -21.97
CA ASP A 404 -6.86 -3.84 -21.41
C ASP A 404 -6.40 -2.99 -20.21
N PRO A 405 -5.82 -1.80 -20.44
CA PRO A 405 -5.25 -1.28 -21.69
C PRO A 405 -3.75 -1.60 -21.80
N VAL A 406 -3.10 -1.09 -22.86
CA VAL A 406 -1.63 -1.08 -22.95
C VAL A 406 -1.07 -0.16 -21.85
N GLU A 407 -0.19 -0.69 -21.00
CA GLU A 407 0.37 0.05 -19.84
C GLU A 407 1.50 1.01 -20.26
N TYR A 408 2.36 0.58 -21.19
CA TYR A 408 3.33 1.42 -21.88
C TYR A 408 3.76 0.78 -23.20
N MET A 409 4.26 1.59 -24.12
CA MET A 409 4.65 1.15 -25.46
C MET A 409 6.06 0.56 -25.45
N ILE A 410 6.22 -0.58 -26.11
CA ILE A 410 7.51 -1.25 -26.31
C ILE A 410 7.84 -1.17 -27.80
N ASP A 411 8.97 -0.54 -28.12
CA ASP A 411 9.46 -0.48 -29.50
C ASP A 411 9.72 -1.88 -30.03
N GLY A 412 9.21 -2.19 -31.23
CA GLY A 412 9.30 -3.51 -31.86
C GLY A 412 8.07 -4.39 -31.70
N LEU A 413 7.18 -4.09 -30.75
CA LEU A 413 5.90 -4.80 -30.57
C LEU A 413 4.74 -4.10 -31.28
N ILE A 414 3.77 -4.87 -31.76
CA ILE A 414 2.49 -4.36 -32.28
C ILE A 414 1.44 -4.48 -31.19
N GLN A 415 1.18 -3.39 -30.45
CA GLN A 415 0.31 -3.42 -29.29
C GLN A 415 -1.08 -2.85 -29.57
N CYS A 416 -2.14 -3.58 -29.19
CA CYS A 416 -3.53 -3.15 -29.34
C CYS A 416 -4.25 -3.11 -27.99
N SER A 417 -4.81 -1.96 -27.62
CA SER A 417 -5.70 -1.87 -26.46
C SER A 417 -7.11 -2.37 -26.78
N ILE A 418 -7.78 -3.08 -25.88
CA ILE A 418 -9.19 -3.48 -25.98
C ILE A 418 -10.08 -2.23 -25.89
N TYR A 419 -11.18 -2.22 -26.64
CA TYR A 419 -12.17 -1.15 -26.56
C TYR A 419 -13.57 -1.68 -26.87
N ASP A 420 -14.23 -2.19 -25.83
CA ASP A 420 -15.53 -2.86 -25.93
C ASP A 420 -16.63 -1.96 -26.51
N LYS A 421 -16.58 -0.64 -26.27
CA LYS A 421 -17.57 0.33 -26.76
C LYS A 421 -17.71 0.35 -28.29
N ILE A 422 -16.67 -0.06 -29.02
CA ILE A 422 -16.69 -0.18 -30.50
C ILE A 422 -16.61 -1.63 -30.97
N GLY A 423 -16.77 -2.60 -30.06
CA GLY A 423 -16.70 -4.02 -30.38
C GLY A 423 -15.28 -4.59 -30.54
N ARG A 424 -14.23 -3.86 -30.13
CA ARG A 424 -12.85 -4.37 -30.14
C ARG A 424 -12.57 -5.17 -28.88
N THR A 425 -13.15 -6.37 -28.80
CA THR A 425 -13.03 -7.32 -27.67
C THR A 425 -11.81 -8.24 -27.83
N TYR A 426 -11.45 -9.00 -26.80
CA TYR A 426 -10.37 -10.01 -26.88
C TYR A 426 -10.60 -11.03 -28.00
N GLU A 427 -11.79 -11.61 -28.08
CA GLU A 427 -12.12 -12.59 -29.12
C GLU A 427 -12.02 -12.03 -30.54
N ALA A 428 -12.57 -10.84 -30.77
CA ALA A 428 -12.55 -10.20 -32.08
C ALA A 428 -11.11 -9.85 -32.48
N THR A 429 -10.34 -9.30 -31.54
CA THR A 429 -8.94 -8.91 -31.77
C THR A 429 -8.08 -10.14 -32.06
N LEU A 430 -8.24 -11.23 -31.31
CA LEU A 430 -7.46 -12.45 -31.51
C LEU A 430 -7.66 -13.08 -32.90
N ARG A 431 -8.89 -13.06 -33.43
CA ARG A 431 -9.18 -13.54 -34.80
C ARG A 431 -8.44 -12.75 -35.88
N GLU A 432 -8.21 -11.46 -35.64
CA GLU A 432 -7.42 -10.61 -36.53
C GLU A 432 -5.93 -10.84 -36.31
N ILE A 433 -5.47 -10.99 -35.06
CA ILE A 433 -4.06 -11.27 -34.74
C ILE A 433 -3.57 -12.51 -35.48
N VAL A 434 -4.30 -13.63 -35.45
CA VAL A 434 -3.88 -14.87 -36.13
C VAL A 434 -3.80 -14.75 -37.67
N ARG A 435 -4.35 -13.69 -38.26
CA ARG A 435 -4.25 -13.38 -39.70
C ARG A 435 -3.11 -12.42 -40.03
N GLN A 436 -2.45 -11.88 -39.01
CA GLN A 436 -1.32 -10.97 -39.15
C GLN A 436 0.02 -11.69 -39.24
N ASP A 437 0.05 -13.02 -39.37
CA ASP A 437 1.29 -13.82 -39.39
C ASP A 437 2.18 -13.56 -38.15
N PRO A 438 1.65 -13.67 -36.91
CA PRO A 438 2.44 -13.47 -35.70
C PRO A 438 3.30 -14.69 -35.37
N ASP A 439 4.41 -14.49 -34.67
CA ASP A 439 5.16 -15.57 -34.01
C ASP A 439 4.70 -15.70 -32.54
N ILE A 440 4.55 -14.55 -31.88
CA ILE A 440 4.14 -14.45 -30.48
C ILE A 440 2.84 -13.64 -30.38
N ILE A 441 1.87 -14.22 -29.71
CA ILE A 441 0.57 -13.62 -29.42
C ILE A 441 0.46 -13.34 -27.93
N VAL A 442 -0.01 -12.16 -27.56
CA VAL A 442 -0.26 -11.81 -26.16
C VAL A 442 -1.74 -11.49 -25.97
N LEU A 443 -2.36 -12.20 -25.05
CA LEU A 443 -3.67 -11.87 -24.51
C LEU A 443 -3.46 -11.32 -23.11
N GLY A 444 -3.79 -10.04 -22.88
CA GLY A 444 -3.51 -9.37 -21.61
C GLY A 444 -4.00 -10.16 -20.40
N GLU A 445 -5.16 -10.78 -20.51
CA GLU A 445 -5.66 -11.77 -19.55
C GLU A 445 -6.69 -12.71 -20.19
N ILE A 446 -6.84 -13.90 -19.61
CA ILE A 446 -7.94 -14.82 -19.96
C ILE A 446 -8.99 -14.75 -18.85
N ARG A 447 -10.14 -14.16 -19.15
CA ARG A 447 -11.27 -14.02 -18.21
C ARG A 447 -12.30 -15.14 -18.34
N ASP A 448 -12.43 -15.72 -19.52
CA ASP A 448 -13.49 -16.67 -19.89
C ASP A 448 -12.98 -17.87 -20.71
N ARG A 449 -13.87 -18.85 -20.87
CA ARG A 449 -13.62 -20.08 -21.63
C ARG A 449 -13.26 -19.81 -23.09
N ALA A 450 -13.94 -18.85 -23.74
CA ALA A 450 -13.76 -18.60 -25.16
C ALA A 450 -12.36 -18.06 -25.45
N SER A 451 -11.89 -17.11 -24.63
CA SER A 451 -10.53 -16.57 -24.67
C SER A 451 -9.49 -17.66 -24.38
N ALA A 452 -9.74 -18.52 -23.39
CA ALA A 452 -8.86 -19.65 -23.08
C ALA A 452 -8.75 -20.64 -24.25
N GLN A 453 -9.89 -21.02 -24.84
CA GLN A 453 -9.95 -21.94 -25.96
C GLN A 453 -9.22 -21.37 -27.18
N ALA A 454 -9.39 -20.08 -27.47
CA ALA A 454 -8.74 -19.44 -28.59
C ALA A 454 -7.21 -19.32 -28.39
N ALA A 455 -6.74 -19.02 -27.17
CA ALA A 455 -5.32 -19.06 -26.82
C ALA A 455 -4.69 -20.44 -27.07
N ILE A 456 -5.39 -21.50 -26.66
CA ILE A 456 -4.95 -22.88 -26.85
C ILE A 456 -4.94 -23.27 -28.34
N GLN A 457 -5.95 -22.88 -29.11
CA GLN A 457 -5.97 -23.14 -30.56
C GLN A 457 -4.83 -22.42 -31.28
N ALA A 458 -4.56 -21.16 -30.93
CA ALA A 458 -3.41 -20.45 -31.46
C ALA A 458 -2.09 -21.20 -31.15
N ALA A 459 -1.92 -21.68 -29.92
CA ALA A 459 -0.76 -22.47 -29.53
C ALA A 459 -0.64 -23.80 -30.31
N LEU A 460 -1.75 -24.51 -30.55
CA LEU A 460 -1.76 -25.74 -31.36
C LEU A 460 -1.33 -25.50 -32.82
N THR A 461 -1.60 -24.32 -33.35
CA THR A 461 -1.19 -23.94 -34.70
C THR A 461 0.27 -23.48 -34.81
N GLY A 462 1.06 -23.62 -33.74
CA GLY A 462 2.49 -23.34 -33.73
C GLY A 462 2.88 -21.97 -33.20
N HIS A 463 1.92 -21.18 -32.70
CA HIS A 463 2.21 -19.88 -32.11
C HIS A 463 2.66 -20.01 -30.65
N LYS A 464 3.48 -19.05 -30.21
CA LYS A 464 3.70 -18.84 -28.78
C LYS A 464 2.65 -17.89 -28.23
N VAL A 465 2.02 -18.25 -27.13
CA VAL A 465 0.94 -17.45 -26.54
C VAL A 465 1.26 -17.10 -25.10
N TYR A 466 1.33 -15.81 -24.80
CA TYR A 466 1.40 -15.32 -23.43
C TYR A 466 0.03 -14.86 -22.97
N SER A 467 -0.31 -15.19 -21.72
CA SER A 467 -1.47 -14.60 -21.07
C SER A 467 -1.28 -14.51 -19.56
N THR A 468 -2.17 -13.76 -18.90
CA THR A 468 -2.20 -13.66 -17.45
C THR A 468 -3.45 -14.22 -16.80
N PHE A 469 -3.29 -14.63 -15.53
CA PHE A 469 -4.37 -15.05 -14.64
C PHE A 469 -4.29 -14.37 -13.27
N HIS A 470 -5.41 -14.43 -12.56
CA HIS A 470 -5.55 -14.01 -11.16
C HIS A 470 -5.66 -15.21 -10.21
N THR A 471 -4.80 -16.22 -10.38
CA THR A 471 -4.70 -17.36 -9.44
C THR A 471 -3.57 -17.15 -8.46
N GLU A 472 -3.62 -17.84 -7.32
CA GLU A 472 -2.63 -17.62 -6.26
C GLU A 472 -1.26 -18.21 -6.58
N ASP A 473 -1.24 -19.38 -7.22
CA ASP A 473 -0.07 -20.21 -7.49
C ASP A 473 -0.15 -20.87 -8.89
N THR A 474 0.88 -21.64 -9.26
CA THR A 474 0.97 -22.26 -10.59
C THR A 474 -0.06 -23.37 -10.81
N ILE A 475 -0.36 -24.14 -9.75
CA ILE A 475 -1.33 -25.24 -9.78
C ILE A 475 -2.74 -24.72 -9.99
N GLY A 476 -3.11 -23.64 -9.30
CA GLY A 476 -4.35 -22.92 -9.50
C GLY A 476 -4.50 -22.41 -10.92
N GLY A 477 -3.40 -22.01 -11.59
CA GLY A 477 -3.41 -21.65 -13.00
C GLY A 477 -3.84 -22.80 -13.92
N LEU A 478 -3.33 -24.02 -13.67
CA LEU A 478 -3.74 -25.23 -14.40
C LEU A 478 -5.19 -25.61 -14.10
N LEU A 479 -5.58 -25.61 -12.83
CA LEU A 479 -6.95 -25.94 -12.41
C LEU A 479 -7.96 -24.93 -12.96
N ARG A 480 -7.60 -23.65 -13.06
CA ARG A 480 -8.46 -22.61 -13.64
C ARG A 480 -8.83 -22.91 -15.09
N LEU A 481 -7.92 -23.47 -15.88
CA LEU A 481 -8.24 -23.92 -17.25
C LEU A 481 -9.22 -25.10 -17.24
N ILE A 482 -9.04 -26.06 -16.33
CA ILE A 482 -9.96 -27.20 -16.17
C ILE A 482 -11.35 -26.70 -15.74
N ASP A 483 -11.42 -25.76 -14.80
CA ASP A 483 -12.68 -25.16 -14.31
C ASP A 483 -13.39 -24.32 -15.39
N MET A 484 -12.64 -23.77 -16.35
CA MET A 484 -13.18 -23.15 -17.56
C MET A 484 -13.65 -24.17 -18.60
N ASP A 485 -13.64 -25.47 -18.30
CA ASP A 485 -14.05 -26.56 -19.18
C ASP A 485 -13.19 -26.64 -20.46
N ILE A 486 -11.89 -26.38 -20.30
CA ILE A 486 -10.88 -26.75 -21.29
C ILE A 486 -10.50 -28.22 -21.10
N GLU A 487 -10.47 -28.98 -22.19
CA GLU A 487 -10.10 -30.39 -22.16
C GLU A 487 -8.67 -30.59 -21.64
N THR A 488 -8.49 -31.52 -20.70
CA THR A 488 -7.20 -31.79 -20.06
C THR A 488 -6.12 -32.21 -21.05
N PHE A 489 -6.50 -32.89 -22.14
CA PHE A 489 -5.60 -33.22 -23.24
C PHE A 489 -5.01 -31.97 -23.89
N LEU A 490 -5.84 -30.95 -24.16
CA LEU A 490 -5.39 -29.68 -24.73
C LEU A 490 -4.47 -28.94 -23.77
N ILE A 491 -4.81 -28.90 -22.48
CA ILE A 491 -3.96 -28.27 -21.46
C ILE A 491 -2.58 -28.96 -21.43
N SER A 492 -2.56 -30.30 -21.36
CA SER A 492 -1.33 -31.08 -21.25
C SER A 492 -0.42 -30.99 -22.49
N SER A 493 -0.99 -30.70 -23.66
CA SER A 493 -0.25 -30.62 -24.93
C SER A 493 0.19 -29.21 -25.30
N THR A 494 -0.50 -28.18 -24.81
CA THR A 494 -0.24 -26.78 -25.22
C THR A 494 0.38 -25.91 -24.13
N VAL A 495 0.09 -26.15 -22.85
CA VAL A 495 0.63 -25.34 -21.76
C VAL A 495 2.05 -25.79 -21.46
N ILE A 496 3.00 -24.90 -21.71
CA ILE A 496 4.43 -25.14 -21.47
C ILE A 496 4.79 -24.77 -20.04
N SER A 497 4.31 -23.59 -19.61
CA SER A 497 4.71 -23.05 -18.33
C SER A 497 3.62 -22.23 -17.68
N VAL A 498 3.58 -22.33 -16.35
CA VAL A 498 2.85 -21.40 -15.49
C VAL A 498 3.87 -20.76 -14.55
N VAL A 499 3.89 -19.44 -14.50
CA VAL A 499 4.75 -18.64 -13.61
C VAL A 499 3.84 -17.94 -12.61
N ALA A 500 3.93 -18.27 -11.34
CA ALA A 500 3.24 -17.53 -10.28
C ALA A 500 4.19 -16.56 -9.60
N GLN A 501 3.69 -15.39 -9.23
CA GLN A 501 4.52 -14.37 -8.58
C GLN A 501 3.79 -13.53 -7.52
N ARG A 502 4.60 -12.95 -6.63
CA ARG A 502 4.25 -11.87 -5.69
C ARG A 502 5.38 -10.85 -5.65
N LEU A 503 5.07 -9.63 -5.21
CA LEU A 503 6.09 -8.63 -4.88
C LEU A 503 6.16 -8.50 -3.36
N LEU A 504 7.37 -8.59 -2.82
CA LEU A 504 7.69 -8.31 -1.42
C LEU A 504 8.50 -7.01 -1.35
N ARG A 505 8.45 -6.32 -0.23
CA ARG A 505 9.29 -5.13 -0.01
C ARG A 505 10.74 -5.53 0.27
N ARG A 506 11.70 -4.76 -0.24
CA ARG A 506 13.13 -4.98 -0.01
C ARG A 506 13.57 -4.32 1.29
N VAL A 507 14.38 -5.00 2.09
CA VAL A 507 15.00 -4.41 3.29
C VAL A 507 15.84 -3.20 2.87
N CYS A 508 15.63 -2.06 3.53
CA CYS A 508 16.37 -0.84 3.25
C CYS A 508 17.86 -1.03 3.59
N GLN A 509 18.74 -0.88 2.60
CA GLN A 509 20.18 -1.10 2.77
C GLN A 509 20.86 -0.04 3.66
N HIS A 510 20.26 1.15 3.81
CA HIS A 510 20.81 2.23 4.64
C HIS A 510 20.58 2.03 6.15
N CYS A 511 19.60 1.21 6.52
CA CYS A 511 19.22 0.98 7.92
C CYS A 511 19.00 -0.50 8.22
N ALA A 512 19.61 -1.39 7.42
CA ALA A 512 19.52 -2.83 7.64
C ALA A 512 20.33 -3.19 8.89
N GLU A 513 19.68 -3.86 9.83
CA GLU A 513 20.30 -4.36 11.05
C GLU A 513 20.02 -5.86 11.20
N PRO A 514 20.92 -6.61 11.85
CA PRO A 514 20.66 -8.01 12.18
C PRO A 514 19.40 -8.15 13.04
N TYR A 515 18.56 -9.15 12.77
CA TYR A 515 17.41 -9.45 13.62
C TYR A 515 17.32 -10.95 13.93
N TYR A 516 16.83 -11.27 15.12
CA TYR A 516 16.47 -12.62 15.50
C TYR A 516 14.99 -12.86 15.22
N PRO A 517 14.63 -13.88 14.41
CA PRO A 517 13.24 -14.12 14.07
C PRO A 517 12.49 -14.67 15.28
N ASN A 518 11.20 -14.33 15.37
CA ASN A 518 10.34 -14.92 16.39
C ASN A 518 10.14 -16.42 16.07
N PRO A 519 10.33 -17.35 17.02
CA PRO A 519 10.09 -18.78 16.80
C PRO A 519 8.71 -19.08 16.18
N ILE A 520 7.68 -18.30 16.55
CA ILE A 520 6.33 -18.44 16.01
C ILE A 520 6.28 -18.11 14.51
N GLU A 521 6.99 -17.06 14.07
CA GLU A 521 7.05 -16.70 12.64
C GLU A 521 7.69 -17.82 11.82
N VAL A 522 8.75 -18.42 12.36
CA VAL A 522 9.48 -19.52 11.72
C VAL A 522 8.61 -20.79 11.63
N GLU A 523 7.92 -21.13 12.71
CA GLU A 523 6.99 -22.26 12.75
C GLU A 523 5.80 -22.07 11.80
N GLN A 524 5.26 -20.84 11.71
CA GLN A 524 4.18 -20.52 10.78
C GLN A 524 4.56 -20.68 9.30
N LEU A 525 5.84 -20.52 8.98
CA LEU A 525 6.40 -20.81 7.65
C LEU A 525 6.72 -22.30 7.45
N GLY A 526 6.61 -23.13 8.49
CA GLY A 526 6.91 -24.56 8.45
C GLY A 526 8.41 -24.89 8.50
N LEU A 527 9.24 -23.95 8.95
CA LEU A 527 10.70 -24.09 8.98
C LEU A 527 11.19 -24.57 10.35
N ASP A 528 12.37 -25.20 10.38
CA ASP A 528 13.06 -25.49 11.64
C ASP A 528 13.79 -24.25 12.15
N PHE A 529 13.42 -23.80 13.35
CA PHE A 529 14.06 -22.69 14.05
C PHE A 529 15.58 -22.89 14.20
N ASN A 530 16.01 -24.14 14.36
CA ASN A 530 17.41 -24.45 14.54
C ASN A 530 18.25 -24.26 13.28
N GLU A 531 17.68 -24.46 12.09
CA GLU A 531 18.35 -24.17 10.81
C GLU A 531 18.34 -22.66 10.53
N VAL A 532 17.25 -21.98 10.86
CA VAL A 532 17.11 -20.54 10.62
C VAL A 532 18.13 -19.74 11.45
N ARG A 533 18.33 -20.08 12.73
CA ARG A 533 19.32 -19.39 13.60
C ARG A 533 20.78 -19.54 13.15
N GLU A 534 21.08 -20.44 12.22
CA GLU A 534 22.43 -20.55 11.63
C GLU A 534 22.74 -19.40 10.67
N HIS A 535 21.73 -18.56 10.34
CA HIS A 535 21.84 -17.51 9.34
C HIS A 535 21.63 -16.12 9.96
N GLU A 536 22.39 -15.13 9.49
CA GLU A 536 22.25 -13.73 9.89
C GLU A 536 21.13 -13.06 9.08
N LEU A 537 19.94 -12.97 9.68
CA LEU A 537 18.80 -12.32 9.05
C LEU A 537 18.88 -10.80 9.21
N LYS A 538 18.30 -10.06 8.24
CA LYS A 538 18.29 -8.59 8.25
C LYS A 538 16.88 -8.02 8.25
N LYS A 539 16.68 -6.95 9.01
CA LYS A 539 15.46 -6.13 9.02
C LYS A 539 15.84 -4.67 9.03
N GLY A 540 15.06 -3.82 8.37
CA GLY A 540 15.32 -2.38 8.40
C GLY A 540 14.74 -1.77 9.68
N ARG A 541 15.56 -1.04 10.44
CA ARG A 541 15.08 -0.29 11.61
C ARG A 541 14.18 0.91 11.27
N GLY A 542 14.27 1.42 10.04
CA GLY A 542 13.66 2.68 9.61
C GLY A 542 14.67 3.83 9.63
N CYS A 543 14.70 4.62 8.55
CA CYS A 543 15.50 5.84 8.44
C CYS A 543 14.83 6.79 7.45
N SER A 544 15.34 8.03 7.35
CA SER A 544 14.83 9.03 6.40
C SER A 544 14.80 8.53 4.95
N HIS A 545 15.79 7.74 4.52
CA HIS A 545 15.84 7.21 3.14
C HIS A 545 14.66 6.28 2.79
N CYS A 546 14.14 5.53 3.77
CA CYS A 546 13.01 4.62 3.57
C CYS A 546 11.69 5.15 4.14
N ASN A 547 11.62 6.46 4.41
CA ASN A 547 10.49 7.09 5.08
C ASN A 547 10.11 6.34 6.37
N TYR A 548 11.12 5.90 7.11
CA TYR A 548 11.02 5.17 8.38
C TYR A 548 10.27 3.83 8.31
N THR A 549 9.99 3.30 7.11
CA THR A 549 9.28 2.02 6.96
C THR A 549 10.15 0.79 7.20
N GLY A 550 11.48 0.96 7.12
CA GLY A 550 12.45 -0.15 7.12
C GLY A 550 12.63 -0.82 5.75
N TYR A 551 11.86 -0.41 4.72
CA TYR A 551 11.89 -1.02 3.40
C TYR A 551 12.05 0.02 2.28
N TYR A 552 12.74 -0.34 1.20
CA TYR A 552 12.94 0.54 0.06
C TYR A 552 12.92 -0.24 -1.26
N GLY A 553 11.87 -0.07 -2.05
CA GLY A 553 11.67 -0.82 -3.29
C GLY A 553 11.11 -2.22 -3.06
N ARG A 554 10.97 -2.99 -4.15
CA ARG A 554 10.31 -4.29 -4.17
C ARG A 554 11.15 -5.37 -4.87
N VAL A 555 10.93 -6.62 -4.49
CA VAL A 555 11.53 -7.81 -5.10
C VAL A 555 10.43 -8.81 -5.46
N GLY A 556 10.49 -9.39 -6.66
CA GLY A 556 9.60 -10.48 -7.02
C GLY A 556 9.98 -11.76 -6.31
N VAL A 557 8.99 -12.54 -5.88
CA VAL A 557 9.14 -13.96 -5.53
C VAL A 557 8.35 -14.79 -6.51
N TYR A 558 8.93 -15.90 -6.96
CA TYR A 558 8.46 -16.65 -8.12
C TYR A 558 8.29 -18.13 -7.81
N GLU A 559 7.28 -18.73 -8.41
CA GLU A 559 7.11 -20.18 -8.56
C GLU A 559 7.04 -20.46 -10.07
N LEU A 560 8.03 -21.18 -10.58
CA LEU A 560 8.13 -21.54 -12.00
C LEU A 560 7.77 -23.01 -12.19
N LEU A 561 6.65 -23.26 -12.86
CA LEU A 561 6.27 -24.59 -13.32
C LEU A 561 6.58 -24.72 -14.81
N VAL A 562 7.46 -25.65 -15.17
CA VAL A 562 7.66 -26.12 -16.55
C VAL A 562 7.02 -27.50 -16.65
N VAL A 563 6.05 -27.65 -17.55
CA VAL A 563 5.18 -28.85 -17.63
C VAL A 563 5.94 -30.01 -18.29
N ASN A 564 6.32 -31.01 -17.48
CA ASN A 564 6.92 -32.26 -17.96
C ASN A 564 5.88 -33.38 -18.10
N ASP A 565 6.29 -34.56 -18.57
CA ASP A 565 5.37 -35.67 -18.83
C ASP A 565 4.69 -36.23 -17.57
N ALA A 566 5.35 -36.18 -16.41
CA ALA A 566 4.75 -36.57 -15.14
C ALA A 566 3.59 -35.63 -14.77
N VAL A 567 3.79 -34.32 -14.94
CA VAL A 567 2.74 -33.30 -14.73
C VAL A 567 1.60 -33.47 -15.74
N LYS A 568 1.91 -33.71 -17.02
CA LYS A 568 0.89 -34.01 -18.04
C LYS A 568 0.00 -35.20 -17.65
N SER A 569 0.61 -36.26 -17.13
CA SER A 569 -0.10 -37.49 -16.73
C SER A 569 -1.11 -37.23 -15.62
N VAL A 570 -0.71 -36.49 -14.57
CA VAL A 570 -1.61 -36.18 -13.45
C VAL A 570 -2.71 -35.17 -13.82
N ILE A 571 -2.48 -34.29 -14.80
CA ILE A 571 -3.51 -33.40 -15.37
C ILE A 571 -4.54 -34.21 -16.16
N LEU A 572 -4.09 -35.14 -17.02
CA LEU A 572 -4.97 -36.01 -17.80
C LEU A 572 -5.88 -36.85 -16.91
N GLU A 573 -5.34 -37.36 -15.80
CA GLU A 573 -6.07 -38.13 -14.80
C GLU A 573 -6.97 -37.27 -13.88
N LYS A 574 -6.96 -35.94 -14.01
CA LYS A 574 -7.71 -35.00 -13.16
C LYS A 574 -7.47 -35.23 -11.65
N ARG A 575 -6.20 -35.48 -11.28
CA ARG A 575 -5.85 -35.72 -9.87
C ARG A 575 -6.15 -34.48 -9.00
N PRO A 576 -6.40 -34.68 -7.69
CA PRO A 576 -6.58 -33.55 -6.77
C PRO A 576 -5.36 -32.61 -6.72
N SER A 577 -5.60 -31.34 -6.41
CA SER A 577 -4.59 -30.27 -6.38
C SER A 577 -3.33 -30.62 -5.59
N HIS A 578 -3.48 -31.23 -4.41
CA HIS A 578 -2.34 -31.63 -3.56
C HIS A 578 -1.45 -32.70 -4.20
N GLN A 579 -2.03 -33.61 -5.01
CA GLN A 579 -1.25 -34.62 -5.73
C GLN A 579 -0.55 -34.02 -6.94
N ILE A 580 -1.22 -33.12 -7.68
CA ILE A 580 -0.59 -32.37 -8.78
C ILE A 580 0.60 -31.57 -8.26
N ARG A 581 0.42 -30.81 -7.15
CA ARG A 581 1.49 -30.05 -6.51
C ARG A 581 2.66 -30.94 -6.12
N LYS A 582 2.40 -32.07 -5.46
CA LYS A 582 3.43 -33.04 -5.07
C LYS A 582 4.24 -33.51 -6.29
N THR A 583 3.57 -33.94 -7.36
CA THR A 583 4.22 -34.36 -8.61
C THR A 583 5.03 -33.23 -9.24
N CYS A 584 4.54 -31.98 -9.22
CA CYS A 584 5.28 -30.83 -9.72
C CYS A 584 6.58 -30.61 -8.92
N MET A 585 6.50 -30.61 -7.59
CA MET A 585 7.67 -30.43 -6.72
C MET A 585 8.71 -31.55 -6.90
N GLU A 586 8.27 -32.80 -7.02
CA GLU A 586 9.15 -33.97 -7.12
C GLU A 586 9.79 -34.13 -8.52
N SER A 587 9.08 -33.77 -9.60
CA SER A 587 9.51 -34.12 -10.96
C SER A 587 10.05 -32.94 -11.79
N THR A 588 9.71 -31.70 -11.43
CA THR A 588 10.09 -30.51 -12.23
C THR A 588 11.15 -29.66 -11.53
N GLY A 589 11.52 -29.97 -10.29
CA GLY A 589 12.35 -29.08 -9.47
C GLY A 589 11.68 -27.74 -9.19
N LEU A 590 10.34 -27.71 -9.11
CA LEU A 590 9.57 -26.51 -8.77
C LEU A 590 9.96 -26.02 -7.37
N ILE A 591 10.22 -24.73 -7.27
CA ILE A 591 10.42 -24.00 -6.01
C ILE A 591 9.18 -23.15 -5.81
N SER A 592 8.50 -23.32 -4.68
CA SER A 592 7.29 -22.55 -4.39
C SER A 592 7.62 -21.08 -4.10
N THR A 593 6.64 -20.19 -4.25
CA THR A 593 6.82 -18.77 -3.95
C THR A 593 7.25 -18.54 -2.50
N SER A 594 6.80 -19.40 -1.58
CA SER A 594 7.20 -19.37 -0.16
C SER A 594 8.67 -19.75 0.01
N GLU A 595 9.15 -20.79 -0.67
CA GLU A 595 10.55 -21.23 -0.60
C GLU A 595 11.50 -20.21 -1.21
N ASP A 596 11.15 -19.63 -2.36
CA ASP A 596 11.92 -18.56 -2.98
C ASP A 596 11.95 -17.29 -2.08
N GLY A 597 10.82 -16.98 -1.43
CA GLY A 597 10.75 -15.94 -0.40
C GLY A 597 11.68 -16.21 0.78
N VAL A 598 11.67 -17.44 1.31
CA VAL A 598 12.54 -17.86 2.42
C VAL A 598 14.02 -17.74 2.04
N ALA A 599 14.41 -18.18 0.84
CA ALA A 599 15.77 -18.03 0.34
C ALA A 599 16.20 -16.54 0.34
N LYS A 600 15.32 -15.64 -0.09
CA LYS A 600 15.57 -14.20 -0.12
C LYS A 600 15.61 -13.56 1.26
N ALA A 601 14.77 -14.01 2.19
CA ALA A 601 14.80 -13.54 3.57
C ALA A 601 16.09 -13.96 4.29
N ILE A 602 16.54 -15.20 4.09
CA ILE A 602 17.82 -15.69 4.60
C ILE A 602 19.00 -14.89 4.04
N ARG A 603 18.91 -14.44 2.79
CA ARG A 603 19.92 -13.56 2.15
C ARG A 603 19.80 -12.09 2.58
N GLY A 604 18.88 -11.75 3.47
CA GLY A 604 18.64 -10.38 3.95
C GLY A 604 18.05 -9.43 2.91
N VAL A 605 17.42 -9.95 1.85
CA VAL A 605 16.78 -9.15 0.79
C VAL A 605 15.38 -8.70 1.24
N THR A 606 14.66 -9.55 1.95
CA THR A 606 13.32 -9.31 2.51
C THR A 606 13.25 -9.90 3.93
N THR A 607 12.06 -9.93 4.55
CA THR A 607 11.84 -10.45 5.90
C THR A 607 10.80 -11.58 5.90
N PHE A 608 10.79 -12.41 6.95
CA PHE A 608 9.74 -13.42 7.11
C PHE A 608 8.33 -12.83 7.29
N ASP A 609 8.23 -11.65 7.92
CA ASP A 609 6.98 -10.90 8.05
C ASP A 609 6.36 -10.56 6.69
N GLU A 610 7.18 -10.15 5.71
CA GLU A 610 6.71 -9.91 4.34
C GLU A 610 6.17 -11.19 3.68
N ILE A 611 6.84 -12.33 3.88
CA ILE A 611 6.40 -13.61 3.33
C ILE A 611 5.04 -13.99 3.93
N LEU A 612 4.91 -13.95 5.26
CA LEU A 612 3.68 -14.32 5.96
C LEU A 612 2.47 -13.46 5.58
N ARG A 613 2.70 -12.19 5.23
CA ARG A 613 1.64 -11.25 4.84
C ARG A 613 1.19 -11.39 3.39
N HIS A 614 2.10 -11.71 2.48
CA HIS A 614 1.87 -11.53 1.04
C HIS A 614 1.97 -12.80 0.19
N VAL A 615 2.55 -13.87 0.74
CA VAL A 615 2.76 -15.13 0.01
C VAL A 615 1.76 -16.18 0.48
N PRO A 616 1.09 -16.92 -0.43
CA PRO A 616 0.26 -18.05 -0.06
C PRO A 616 1.05 -19.10 0.73
N ARG A 617 0.42 -19.71 1.73
CA ARG A 617 1.05 -20.77 2.52
C ARG A 617 1.18 -22.04 1.69
N THR A 618 2.42 -22.51 1.52
CA THR A 618 2.70 -23.79 0.87
C THR A 618 2.88 -24.88 1.94
N PRO A 619 2.02 -25.91 1.99
CA PRO A 619 2.26 -27.03 2.89
C PRO A 619 3.48 -27.83 2.44
N GLY A 620 4.27 -28.32 3.42
CA GLY A 620 5.45 -29.16 3.15
C GLY A 620 6.63 -28.40 2.56
N ILE A 621 6.97 -27.23 3.14
CA ILE A 621 8.17 -26.49 2.79
C ILE A 621 9.42 -27.37 2.99
N ARG A 622 10.39 -27.29 2.07
CA ARG A 622 11.66 -28.02 2.22
C ARG A 622 12.53 -27.42 3.33
N PRO A 623 13.47 -28.20 3.89
CA PRO A 623 14.48 -27.66 4.80
C PRO A 623 15.26 -26.50 4.18
N VAL A 624 15.71 -25.56 5.01
CA VAL A 624 16.40 -24.33 4.59
C VAL A 624 17.60 -24.66 3.72
N ARG A 625 18.40 -25.65 4.13
CA ARG A 625 19.60 -26.08 3.39
C ARG A 625 19.27 -26.53 1.97
N GLN A 626 18.17 -27.24 1.79
CA GLN A 626 17.73 -27.70 0.47
C GLN A 626 17.20 -26.54 -0.38
N ILE A 627 16.44 -25.62 0.21
CA ILE A 627 15.96 -24.41 -0.48
C ILE A 627 17.14 -23.59 -1.01
N LEU A 628 18.15 -23.35 -0.17
CA LEU A 628 19.33 -22.57 -0.56
C LEU A 628 20.11 -23.25 -1.69
N ALA A 629 20.31 -24.56 -1.61
CA ALA A 629 21.00 -25.32 -2.66
C ALA A 629 20.29 -25.24 -4.02
N MET A 630 18.96 -25.12 -4.04
CA MET A 630 18.17 -25.01 -5.27
C MET A 630 18.07 -23.59 -5.83
N THR A 631 18.45 -22.58 -5.05
CA THR A 631 18.29 -21.15 -5.40
C THR A 631 19.61 -20.41 -5.53
N GLN A 632 20.75 -21.08 -5.35
CA GLN A 632 22.10 -20.52 -5.47
C GLN A 632 22.61 -20.56 -6.90
#